data_AF-A0A2D4MIH7-F1
#
_entry.id   AF-A0A2D4MIH7-F1
#
_cell.length_a   1.000
_cell.length_b   1.000
_cell.length_c   1.000
_cell.angle_alpha   90.00
_cell.angle_beta   90.00
_cell.angle_gamma   90.00
#
_symmetry.space_group_name_H-M   'P 1'
#
loop_
_entity.id
_entity.type
_entity.pdbx_description
1 polymer ?
#
loop_
_entity_poly.entity_id
_entity_poly.type
_entity_poly.pdbx_seq_one_letter_code
_entity_poly.pdbx_strand_id
1 'polypeptide(L)'
;ACGIDGSLYVGDFNYVRRIFPSGNVTSVLELSSNPAHRYYLATDPVTGELYVSDTNTRRIYRPKSLTGAKDLTKNADVVAGTGEQCLPFDEARCGDGGKAVEATLMSPKGVAVDKNGLIYFVDGTMIRKVDQNGIISTLLGSNDLTSARPLTCDTSMHISQVRLE
;
A
#
# COMPACT_ATOMS: atom_id res chain seq x y z
N ALA A 1 -2.85 -11.68 -4.09
CA ALA A 1 -4.01 -11.26 -3.29
C ALA A 1 -5.25 -12.00 -3.77
N CYS A 2 -6.21 -12.31 -2.90
CA CYS A 2 -7.45 -13.01 -3.29
C CYS A 2 -8.60 -12.03 -3.39
N GLY A 3 -9.32 -12.04 -4.50
CA GLY A 3 -10.54 -11.24 -4.71
C GLY A 3 -11.73 -11.82 -3.97
N ILE A 4 -12.70 -10.95 -3.66
CA ILE A 4 -13.98 -11.34 -3.02
C ILE A 4 -14.83 -12.26 -3.90
N ASP A 5 -14.55 -12.29 -5.21
CA ASP A 5 -15.20 -13.16 -6.20
C ASP A 5 -14.48 -14.52 -6.35
N GLY A 6 -13.46 -14.80 -5.53
CA GLY A 6 -12.63 -15.99 -5.60
C GLY A 6 -11.51 -15.93 -6.65
N SER A 7 -11.34 -14.78 -7.34
CA SER A 7 -10.20 -14.59 -8.24
C SER A 7 -8.87 -14.53 -7.49
N LEU A 8 -7.78 -14.95 -8.14
CA LEU A 8 -6.42 -14.78 -7.63
C LEU A 8 -5.71 -13.68 -8.43
N TYR A 9 -5.24 -12.64 -7.74
CA TYR A 9 -4.37 -11.61 -8.31
C TYR A 9 -2.91 -11.98 -8.08
N VAL A 10 -2.18 -12.12 -9.18
CA VAL A 10 -0.79 -12.54 -9.24
C VAL A 10 0.05 -11.38 -9.75
N GLY A 11 1.08 -11.02 -8.98
CA GLY A 11 2.14 -10.15 -9.47
C GLY A 11 3.12 -10.96 -10.31
N ASP A 12 2.97 -10.92 -11.62
CA ASP A 12 3.81 -11.60 -12.62
C ASP A 12 4.80 -10.58 -13.21
N PHE A 13 5.88 -10.34 -12.47
CA PHE A 13 6.90 -9.37 -12.84
C PHE A 13 6.31 -7.96 -13.11
N ASN A 14 6.38 -7.44 -14.33
CA ASN A 14 5.85 -6.13 -14.68
C ASN A 14 4.33 -6.14 -14.93
N TYR A 15 3.66 -7.29 -14.85
CA TYR A 15 2.21 -7.37 -15.01
C TYR A 15 1.52 -7.80 -13.72
N VAL A 16 0.38 -7.19 -13.42
CA VAL A 16 -0.58 -7.76 -12.48
C VAL A 16 -1.63 -8.51 -13.28
N ARG A 17 -1.74 -9.82 -13.03
CA ARG A 17 -2.70 -10.70 -13.69
C ARG A 17 -3.79 -11.12 -12.73
N ARG A 18 -4.99 -11.31 -13.26
CA ARG A 18 -6.13 -11.89 -12.56
C ARG A 18 -6.41 -13.26 -13.13
N ILE A 19 -6.46 -14.25 -12.26
CA ILE A 19 -6.89 -15.62 -12.56
C ILE A 19 -8.30 -15.78 -12.00
N PHE A 20 -9.27 -15.99 -12.88
CA PHE A 20 -10.66 -16.21 -12.50
C PHE A 20 -10.87 -17.62 -11.95
N PRO A 21 -11.93 -17.87 -11.16
CA PRO A 21 -12.29 -19.22 -10.71
C PRO A 21 -12.52 -20.21 -11.86
N SER A 22 -12.85 -19.72 -13.06
CA SER A 22 -12.97 -20.54 -14.27
C SER A 22 -11.64 -21.03 -14.84
N GLY A 23 -10.50 -20.54 -14.33
CA GLY A 23 -9.16 -20.79 -14.85
C GLY A 23 -8.70 -19.81 -15.94
N ASN A 24 -9.60 -18.93 -16.42
CA ASN A 24 -9.22 -17.89 -17.38
C ASN A 24 -8.29 -16.86 -16.74
N VAL A 25 -7.39 -16.28 -17.53
CA VAL A 25 -6.42 -15.28 -17.07
C VAL A 25 -6.53 -14.01 -17.90
N THR A 26 -6.54 -12.84 -17.25
CA THR A 26 -6.44 -11.54 -17.91
C THR A 26 -5.40 -10.65 -17.23
N SER A 27 -4.74 -9.80 -18.02
CA SER A 27 -3.85 -8.76 -17.48
C SER A 27 -4.67 -7.55 -17.03
N VAL A 28 -4.39 -7.08 -15.83
CA VAL A 28 -5.10 -5.96 -15.18
C VAL A 28 -4.25 -4.70 -15.21
N LEU A 29 -2.96 -4.79 -14.91
CA LEU A 29 -2.08 -3.62 -14.84
C LEU A 29 -0.72 -3.96 -15.43
N GLU A 30 -0.10 -2.99 -16.08
CA GLU A 30 1.30 -3.02 -16.47
C GLU A 30 2.07 -1.97 -15.65
N LEU A 31 3.10 -2.42 -14.94
CA LEU A 31 4.00 -1.66 -14.09
C LEU A 31 5.35 -1.44 -14.79
N SER A 32 6.25 -0.71 -14.14
CA SER A 32 7.60 -0.49 -14.69
C SER A 32 8.35 -1.82 -14.88
N SER A 33 9.09 -1.94 -15.99
CA SER A 33 9.78 -3.18 -16.39
C SER A 33 11.09 -3.45 -15.63
N ASN A 34 11.24 -2.92 -14.41
CA ASN A 34 12.48 -3.03 -13.65
C ASN A 34 12.63 -4.44 -13.03
N PRO A 35 13.71 -5.20 -13.29
CA PRO A 35 13.96 -6.53 -12.71
C PRO A 35 13.97 -6.57 -11.18
N ALA A 36 14.33 -5.47 -10.52
CA ALA A 36 14.36 -5.35 -9.05
C ALA A 36 13.03 -4.86 -8.45
N HIS A 37 12.00 -4.67 -9.28
CA HIS A 37 10.72 -4.11 -8.87
C HIS A 37 9.99 -5.02 -7.90
N ARG A 38 9.86 -4.59 -6.65
CA ARG A 38 8.99 -5.23 -5.65
C ARG A 38 7.76 -4.38 -5.45
N TYR A 39 6.60 -5.04 -5.51
CA TYR A 39 5.32 -4.45 -5.19
C TYR A 39 4.48 -5.46 -4.42
N TYR A 40 3.47 -4.94 -3.73
CA TYR A 40 2.62 -5.72 -2.85
C TYR A 40 1.16 -5.50 -3.26
N LEU A 41 0.37 -6.55 -3.14
CA LEU A 41 -1.03 -6.56 -3.56
C LEU A 41 -1.92 -6.77 -2.34
N ALA A 42 -2.99 -5.99 -2.23
CA ALA A 42 -4.08 -6.22 -1.28
C ALA A 42 -5.42 -5.96 -1.96
N THR A 43 -6.45 -6.67 -1.51
CA THR A 43 -7.82 -6.48 -1.96
C THR A 43 -8.64 -5.88 -0.83
N ASP A 44 -9.53 -4.95 -1.16
CA ASP A 44 -10.55 -4.47 -0.24
C ASP A 44 -11.63 -5.54 -0.09
N PRO A 45 -11.87 -6.08 1.12
CA PRO A 45 -12.92 -7.07 1.34
C PRO A 45 -14.34 -6.50 1.20
N VAL A 46 -14.51 -5.17 1.24
CA VAL A 46 -15.83 -4.50 1.14
C VAL A 46 -16.19 -4.25 -0.32
N THR A 47 -15.28 -3.64 -1.09
CA THR A 47 -15.55 -3.20 -2.46
C THR A 47 -15.02 -4.15 -3.53
N GLY A 48 -14.07 -5.03 -3.18
CA GLY A 48 -13.35 -5.87 -4.14
C GLY A 48 -12.28 -5.11 -4.93
N GLU A 49 -12.00 -3.84 -4.61
CA GLU A 49 -10.91 -3.08 -5.21
C GLU A 49 -9.54 -3.74 -4.96
N LEU A 50 -8.62 -3.60 -5.91
CA LEU A 50 -7.24 -4.04 -5.77
C LEU A 50 -6.35 -2.82 -5.50
N TYR A 51 -5.43 -2.96 -4.55
CA TYR A 51 -4.38 -1.99 -4.29
C TYR A 51 -3.02 -2.58 -4.60
N VAL A 52 -2.18 -1.78 -5.24
CA VAL A 52 -0.81 -2.10 -5.62
C VAL A 52 0.12 -1.10 -4.96
N SER A 53 0.86 -1.53 -3.95
CA SER A 53 1.89 -0.74 -3.30
C SER A 53 3.22 -0.96 -4.01
N ASP A 54 3.71 0.06 -4.71
CA ASP A 54 4.92 0.00 -5.51
C ASP A 54 6.06 0.77 -4.82
N THR A 55 7.06 0.00 -4.38
CA THR A 55 8.21 0.52 -3.65
C THR A 55 9.08 1.43 -4.52
N ASN A 56 9.19 1.16 -5.82
CA ASN A 56 10.10 1.89 -6.71
C ASN A 56 9.54 3.25 -7.10
N THR A 57 8.24 3.29 -7.42
CA THR A 57 7.58 4.54 -7.79
C THR A 57 7.05 5.32 -6.58
N ARG A 58 7.24 4.80 -5.36
CA ARG A 58 6.85 5.42 -4.08
C ARG A 58 5.38 5.82 -4.06
N ARG A 59 4.55 4.97 -4.65
CA ARG A 59 3.12 5.21 -4.83
C ARG A 59 2.32 3.95 -4.55
N ILE A 60 1.10 4.17 -4.10
CA ILE A 60 0.07 3.14 -4.00
C ILE A 60 -0.96 3.43 -5.07
N TYR A 61 -1.28 2.41 -5.87
CA TYR A 61 -2.21 2.51 -6.98
C TYR A 61 -3.46 1.68 -6.72
N ARG A 62 -4.55 2.08 -7.38
CA ARG A 62 -5.77 1.30 -7.54
C ARG A 62 -6.07 1.14 -9.03
N PRO A 63 -6.14 -0.08 -9.58
CA PRO A 63 -6.55 -0.26 -10.96
C PRO A 63 -7.98 0.21 -11.22
N LYS A 64 -8.21 0.89 -12.34
CA LYS A 64 -9.54 1.43 -12.70
C LYS A 64 -10.50 0.32 -13.12
N SER A 65 -10.00 -0.69 -13.82
CA SER A 65 -10.75 -1.86 -14.28
C SER A 65 -10.02 -3.15 -13.92
N LEU A 66 -10.74 -4.11 -13.32
CA LEU A 66 -10.21 -5.44 -12.97
C LEU A 66 -10.51 -6.51 -14.02
N THR A 67 -11.23 -6.16 -15.10
CA THR A 67 -11.58 -7.07 -16.20
C THR A 67 -10.68 -6.87 -17.43
N GLY A 68 -9.74 -5.93 -17.35
CA GLY A 68 -8.82 -5.54 -18.42
C GLY A 68 -9.08 -4.11 -18.91
N ALA A 69 -8.10 -3.55 -19.61
CA ALA A 69 -8.17 -2.23 -20.22
C ALA A 69 -7.47 -2.22 -21.59
N LYS A 70 -7.84 -1.27 -22.45
CA LYS A 70 -7.19 -1.09 -23.76
C LYS A 70 -5.71 -0.72 -23.63
N ASP A 71 -5.37 0.07 -22.61
CA ASP A 71 -4.01 0.47 -22.27
C ASP A 71 -3.77 0.15 -20.79
N LEU A 72 -3.01 -0.92 -20.54
CA LEU A 72 -2.76 -1.41 -19.19
C LEU A 72 -1.84 -0.49 -18.39
N THR A 73 -1.03 0.35 -19.05
CA THR A 73 -0.14 1.31 -18.38
C THR A 73 -0.90 2.48 -17.76
N LYS A 74 -2.12 2.76 -18.25
CA LYS A 74 -2.98 3.86 -17.78
C LYS A 74 -4.17 3.37 -16.93
N ASN A 75 -4.24 2.07 -16.66
CA ASN A 75 -5.33 1.45 -15.94
C ASN A 75 -5.20 1.58 -14.42
N ALA A 76 -4.69 2.71 -13.90
CA ALA A 76 -4.55 2.94 -12.47
C ALA A 76 -4.83 4.40 -12.08
N ASP A 77 -5.36 4.57 -10.88
CA ASP A 77 -5.39 5.82 -10.14
C ASP A 77 -4.38 5.77 -8.99
N VAL A 78 -3.81 6.92 -8.64
CA VAL A 78 -2.95 7.06 -7.46
C VAL A 78 -3.85 7.20 -6.23
N VAL A 79 -3.59 6.37 -5.22
CA VAL A 79 -4.26 6.38 -3.91
C VAL A 79 -3.42 7.13 -2.89
N ALA A 80 -2.11 6.92 -2.90
CA ALA A 80 -1.17 7.61 -2.03
C ALA A 80 0.19 7.80 -2.70
N GLY A 81 0.87 8.90 -2.37
CA GLY A 81 2.22 9.18 -2.85
C GLY A 81 2.25 10.09 -4.07
N THR A 82 3.11 11.11 -4.03
CA THR A 82 3.43 11.94 -5.20
C THR A 82 4.44 11.27 -6.13
N GLY A 83 5.23 10.32 -5.61
CA GLY A 83 6.39 9.72 -6.26
C GLY A 83 7.73 10.27 -5.76
N GLU A 84 7.70 11.40 -5.05
CA GLU A 84 8.88 11.95 -4.39
C GLU A 84 9.18 11.21 -3.07
N GLN A 85 10.47 11.10 -2.76
CA GLN A 85 10.93 10.49 -1.51
C GLN A 85 10.68 11.42 -0.33
N CYS A 86 9.96 10.95 0.69
CA CYS A 86 10.00 11.63 1.98
C CYS A 86 11.36 11.42 2.67
N LEU A 87 11.91 12.49 3.25
CA LEU A 87 13.15 12.43 4.02
C LEU A 87 12.88 12.00 5.47
N PRO A 88 13.83 11.30 6.12
CA PRO A 88 13.78 11.11 7.57
C PRO A 88 13.70 12.46 8.29
N PHE A 89 12.89 12.53 9.35
CA PHE A 89 12.68 13.74 10.17
C PHE A 89 12.05 14.94 9.43
N ASP A 90 11.30 14.70 8.36
CA ASP A 90 10.51 15.74 7.69
C ASP A 90 9.56 16.48 8.66
N GLU A 91 9.62 17.82 8.65
CA GLU A 91 8.83 18.67 9.56
C GLU A 91 7.32 18.57 9.27
N ALA A 92 6.95 18.38 8.00
CA ALA A 92 5.57 18.18 7.57
C ALA A 92 5.10 16.73 7.73
N ARG A 93 5.92 15.86 8.37
CA ARG A 93 5.62 14.45 8.63
C ARG A 93 5.16 13.71 7.37
N CYS A 94 5.83 13.96 6.24
CA CYS A 94 5.51 13.36 4.96
C CYS A 94 4.05 13.55 4.54
N GLY A 95 3.42 14.68 4.90
CA GLY A 95 2.03 15.00 4.58
C GLY A 95 0.97 14.34 5.48
N ASP A 96 1.35 13.81 6.65
CA ASP A 96 0.39 13.30 7.65
C ASP A 96 -0.69 14.35 7.98
N GLY A 97 -1.95 13.92 8.01
CA GLY A 97 -3.13 14.77 8.23
C GLY A 97 -3.71 15.39 6.96
N GLY A 98 -3.00 15.31 5.83
CA GLY A 98 -3.46 15.78 4.52
C GLY A 98 -4.01 14.68 3.62
N LYS A 99 -4.29 15.04 2.35
CA LYS A 99 -4.71 14.07 1.33
C LYS A 99 -3.56 13.12 0.99
N ALA A 100 -3.85 11.82 0.95
CA ALA A 100 -2.86 10.79 0.69
C ALA A 100 -2.17 10.93 -0.68
N VAL A 101 -2.90 11.40 -1.70
CA VAL A 101 -2.36 11.63 -3.05
C VAL A 101 -1.35 12.78 -3.12
N GLU A 102 -1.38 13.69 -2.15
CA GLU A 102 -0.44 14.83 -2.04
C GLU A 102 0.72 14.53 -1.09
N ALA A 103 0.64 13.42 -0.34
CA ALA A 103 1.68 13.00 0.60
C ALA A 103 2.89 12.39 -0.11
N THR A 104 4.06 12.50 0.49
CA THR A 104 5.28 11.83 0.04
C THR A 104 5.46 10.53 0.83
N LEU A 105 6.01 9.49 0.18
CA LEU A 105 6.25 8.19 0.80
C LEU A 105 7.75 7.89 0.86
N MET A 106 8.20 7.24 1.92
CA MET A 106 9.59 6.81 2.04
C MET A 106 9.87 5.60 1.16
N SER A 107 9.22 4.48 1.43
CA SER A 107 9.43 3.20 0.73
C SER A 107 8.22 2.31 1.03
N PRO A 108 7.11 2.48 0.30
CA PRO A 108 5.89 1.73 0.59
C PRO A 108 6.11 0.24 0.27
N LYS A 109 5.74 -0.63 1.22
CA LYS A 109 5.91 -2.08 1.14
C LYS A 109 4.55 -2.77 1.29
N GLY A 110 4.46 -3.82 2.12
CA GLY A 110 3.22 -4.57 2.35
C GLY A 110 2.04 -3.65 2.62
N VAL A 111 0.92 -3.96 1.99
CA VAL A 111 -0.36 -3.25 2.10
C VAL A 111 -1.44 -4.24 2.56
N ALA A 112 -2.39 -3.75 3.35
CA ALA A 112 -3.55 -4.49 3.83
C ALA A 112 -4.75 -3.54 3.90
N VAL A 113 -5.96 -4.09 3.76
CA VAL A 113 -7.21 -3.32 3.87
C VAL A 113 -8.06 -3.98 4.95
N ASP A 114 -8.58 -3.18 5.89
CA ASP A 114 -9.47 -3.72 6.92
C ASP A 114 -10.92 -3.83 6.46
N LYS A 115 -11.76 -4.39 7.33
CA LYS A 115 -13.20 -4.58 7.09
C LYS A 115 -14.00 -3.29 6.90
N ASN A 116 -13.42 -2.14 7.24
CA ASN A 116 -14.03 -0.83 7.06
C ASN A 116 -13.45 -0.12 5.82
N GLY A 117 -12.60 -0.77 5.03
CA GLY A 117 -11.95 -0.15 3.87
C GLY A 117 -10.80 0.81 4.24
N LEU A 118 -10.28 0.77 5.47
CA LEU A 118 -9.07 1.52 5.81
C LEU A 118 -7.86 0.79 5.22
N ILE A 119 -7.02 1.54 4.49
CA ILE A 119 -5.81 1.00 3.85
C ILE A 119 -4.65 1.21 4.81
N TYR A 120 -3.97 0.14 5.20
CA TYR A 120 -2.75 0.18 6.00
C TYR A 120 -1.58 -0.28 5.15
N PHE A 121 -0.44 0.37 5.29
CA PHE A 121 0.76 0.00 4.57
C PHE A 121 2.02 0.32 5.37
N VAL A 122 3.05 -0.48 5.14
CA VAL A 122 4.39 -0.20 5.67
C VAL A 122 5.04 0.86 4.80
N ASP A 123 5.59 1.91 5.40
CA ASP A 123 6.33 2.98 4.74
C ASP A 123 7.67 3.20 5.44
N GLY A 124 8.75 2.67 4.86
CA GLY A 124 10.06 2.62 5.55
C GLY A 124 10.00 1.70 6.77
N THR A 125 10.09 2.29 7.97
CA THR A 125 9.98 1.64 9.29
C THR A 125 8.69 2.04 10.03
N MET A 126 7.71 2.59 9.30
CA MET A 126 6.44 3.04 9.86
C MET A 126 5.28 2.19 9.31
N ILE A 127 4.16 2.17 10.03
CA ILE A 127 2.87 1.76 9.50
C ILE A 127 2.03 3.01 9.34
N ARG A 128 1.65 3.32 8.11
CA ARG A 128 0.75 4.44 7.77
C ARG A 128 -0.60 3.90 7.32
N LYS A 129 -1.62 4.74 7.42
CA LYS A 129 -2.98 4.41 7.01
C LYS A 129 -3.61 5.52 6.17
N VAL A 130 -4.47 5.15 5.24
CA VAL A 130 -5.35 6.05 4.50
C VAL A 130 -6.79 5.72 4.88
N ASP A 131 -7.54 6.74 5.27
CA ASP A 131 -8.95 6.59 5.61
C ASP A 131 -9.88 6.67 4.38
N GLN A 132 -11.17 6.47 4.60
CA GLN A 132 -12.19 6.53 3.55
C GLN A 132 -12.34 7.93 2.92
N ASN A 133 -11.90 8.98 3.61
CA ASN A 133 -11.86 10.35 3.10
C ASN A 133 -10.58 10.65 2.30
N GLY A 134 -9.70 9.66 2.16
CA GLY A 134 -8.40 9.80 1.50
C GLY A 134 -7.38 10.56 2.34
N ILE A 135 -7.55 10.64 3.66
CA ILE A 135 -6.61 11.31 4.57
C ILE A 135 -5.58 10.31 5.08
N ILE A 136 -4.30 10.68 4.99
CA ILE A 136 -3.18 9.85 5.45
C ILE A 136 -2.80 10.17 6.90
N SER A 137 -2.45 9.16 7.68
CA SER A 137 -1.89 9.32 9.02
C SER A 137 -0.96 8.17 9.39
N THR A 138 -0.05 8.41 10.34
CA THR A 138 0.83 7.36 10.88
C THR A 138 0.17 6.64 12.05
N LEU A 139 0.10 5.30 11.96
CA LEU A 139 -0.38 4.41 13.02
C LEU A 139 0.76 3.99 13.96
N LEU A 140 1.94 3.67 13.41
CA LEU A 140 3.12 3.20 14.15
C LEU A 140 4.40 3.81 13.56
N GLY A 141 5.34 4.22 14.40
CA GLY A 141 6.70 4.57 13.97
C GLY A 141 6.96 6.08 13.88
N SER A 142 6.17 6.91 14.57
CA SER A 142 6.52 8.32 14.77
C SER A 142 7.87 8.47 15.47
N ASN A 143 8.58 9.57 15.21
CA ASN A 143 9.92 9.89 15.76
C ASN A 143 9.95 10.12 17.29
N ASP A 144 8.96 9.65 18.04
CA ASP A 144 8.94 9.74 19.50
C ASP A 144 9.83 8.64 20.10
N LEU A 145 11.13 8.93 20.14
CA LEU A 145 12.14 8.04 20.73
C LEU A 145 12.02 7.96 22.26
N THR A 146 11.23 8.82 22.91
CA THR A 146 11.14 8.87 24.37
C THR A 146 10.20 7.82 24.95
N SER A 147 9.21 7.37 24.17
CA SER A 147 8.21 6.39 24.60
C SER A 147 8.50 4.95 24.13
N ALA A 148 9.41 4.78 23.17
CA ALA A 148 9.82 3.48 22.65
C ALA A 148 10.52 2.61 23.71
N ARG A 149 10.16 1.32 23.76
CA ARG A 149 10.75 0.33 24.68
C ARG A 149 11.13 -0.95 23.91
N PRO A 150 12.09 -1.75 24.41
CA PRO A 150 12.38 -3.06 23.84
C PRO A 150 11.12 -3.96 23.81
N LEU A 151 10.98 -4.75 22.74
CA LEU A 151 9.86 -5.67 22.58
C LEU A 151 9.84 -6.70 23.71
N THR A 152 8.68 -6.88 24.35
CA THR A 152 8.47 -7.88 25.40
C THR A 152 7.99 -9.21 24.80
N CYS A 153 8.52 -10.34 25.28
CA CYS A 153 8.12 -11.68 24.80
C CYS A 153 6.79 -12.17 25.43
N ASP A 154 6.50 -11.79 26.67
CA ASP A 154 5.43 -12.40 27.48
C ASP A 154 4.15 -11.55 27.56
N THR A 155 4.23 -10.28 27.16
CA THR A 155 3.12 -9.31 27.28
C THR A 155 2.92 -8.53 25.99
N SER A 156 1.69 -8.05 25.77
CA SER A 156 1.40 -7.08 24.71
C SER A 156 1.81 -5.67 25.11
N MET A 157 2.24 -4.86 24.14
CA MET A 157 2.65 -3.46 24.35
C MET A 157 1.70 -2.51 23.61
N HIS A 158 1.59 -1.27 24.09
CA HIS A 158 0.87 -0.23 23.35
C HIS A 158 1.67 0.20 22.13
N ILE A 159 0.99 0.59 21.05
CA ILE A 159 1.63 0.90 19.77
C ILE A 159 2.66 2.03 19.84
N SER A 160 2.47 2.99 20.75
CA SER A 160 3.42 4.07 21.00
C SER A 160 4.75 3.61 21.60
N GLN A 161 4.80 2.39 22.14
CA GLN A 161 5.99 1.82 22.75
C GLN A 161 6.80 0.95 21.77
N VAL A 162 6.26 0.69 20.58
CA VAL A 162 6.81 -0.25 19.60
C VAL A 162 7.59 0.49 18.52
N ARG A 163 8.77 -0.05 18.17
CA ARG A 163 9.61 0.42 17.07
C ARG A 163 9.85 -0.73 16.09
N LEU A 164 9.72 -0.46 14.80
CA LEU A 164 10.08 -1.39 13.73
C LEU A 164 11.50 -1.08 13.23
N GLU A 165 12.19 -2.11 12.78
CA GLU A 165 13.55 -2.07 12.21
C GLU A 165 13.54 -2.55 10.75
#